data_AF-A0A1F2R7C9-F1
#
_entry.id   AF-A0A1F2R7C9-F1
#
_cell.length_a   1.000
_cell.length_b   1.000
_cell.length_c   1.000
_cell.angle_alpha   90.00
_cell.angle_beta   90.00
_cell.angle_gamma   90.00
#
_symmetry.space_group_name_H-M   'P 1'
#
loop_
_entity.id
_entity.type
_entity.pdbx_description
1 polymer ?
#
loop_
_entity_poly.entity_id
_entity_poly.type
_entity_poly.pdbx_seq_one_letter_code
_entity_poly.pdbx_strand_id
1 'polypeptide(L)'
;MVESKRDVIEQRQVRGGGMKTCPFCAEDVQEAAIVCKHCGRDLNRAVRWKRRVIIAGIAVIALMAISAWLTTPYGVNLASAREFISGLEARGLISNRKCSPNEVVIPFTAWVSLTTPESKKGLMMALARLCIAEGGGPTMAIKDSSGRVYASFNGSTLEQ
;
A
#
# COMPACT_ATOMS: atom_id res chain seq x y z
N MET A 1 29.94 21.35 -56.36
CA MET A 1 29.46 19.98 -56.06
C MET A 1 28.61 20.04 -54.79
N VAL A 2 27.28 20.17 -54.93
CA VAL A 2 26.32 20.31 -53.81
C VAL A 2 25.16 19.34 -54.06
N GLU A 3 25.43 18.04 -54.08
CA GLU A 3 24.42 17.04 -54.48
C GLU A 3 24.60 15.72 -53.73
N SER A 4 24.60 15.74 -52.39
CA SER A 4 24.76 14.48 -51.62
C SER A 4 24.24 14.51 -50.17
N LYS A 5 23.30 15.41 -49.82
CA LYS A 5 22.77 15.48 -48.44
C LYS A 5 21.26 15.30 -48.31
N ARG A 6 20.51 15.33 -49.42
CA ARG A 6 19.05 15.16 -49.39
C ARG A 6 18.61 13.69 -49.38
N ASP A 7 19.36 12.78 -49.98
CA ASP A 7 18.97 11.36 -50.09
C ASP A 7 19.05 10.57 -48.77
N VAL A 8 19.83 11.03 -47.79
CA VAL A 8 20.02 10.31 -46.52
C VAL A 8 18.84 10.51 -45.55
N ILE A 9 18.08 11.61 -45.68
CA ILE A 9 16.97 11.93 -44.77
C ILE A 9 15.69 11.19 -45.17
N GLU A 10 15.49 10.90 -46.46
CA GLU A 10 14.28 10.24 -46.96
C GLU A 10 14.27 8.72 -46.71
N GLN A 11 15.43 8.08 -46.64
CA GLN A 11 15.52 6.62 -46.48
C GLN A 11 15.31 6.10 -45.05
N ARG A 12 15.30 6.98 -44.03
CA ARG A 12 15.17 6.54 -42.62
C ARG A 12 13.72 6.36 -42.15
N GLN A 13 12.74 6.95 -42.84
CA GLN A 13 11.31 6.79 -42.49
C GLN A 13 10.65 5.52 -43.07
N VAL A 14 11.28 4.85 -44.04
CA VAL A 14 10.66 3.72 -44.77
C VAL A 14 11.03 2.35 -44.18
N ARG A 15 11.95 2.28 -43.20
CA ARG A 15 12.44 1.00 -42.62
C ARG A 15 11.78 0.60 -41.29
N GLY A 16 10.55 1.05 -41.02
CA GLY A 16 9.69 0.51 -39.95
C GLY A 16 8.86 -0.68 -40.42
N GLY A 17 9.51 -1.67 -41.07
CA GLY A 17 8.87 -2.76 -41.79
C GLY A 17 8.39 -3.92 -40.91
N GLY A 18 7.68 -3.62 -39.81
CA GLY A 18 6.91 -4.65 -39.10
C GLY A 18 5.60 -4.93 -39.82
N MET A 19 5.18 -6.20 -39.87
CA MET A 19 3.80 -6.58 -40.16
C MET A 19 3.08 -6.74 -38.83
N LYS A 20 1.85 -6.25 -38.74
CA LYS A 20 0.95 -6.53 -37.61
C LYS A 20 -0.35 -7.10 -38.14
N THR A 21 -0.95 -8.01 -37.40
CA THR A 21 -2.23 -8.59 -37.78
C THR A 21 -3.37 -7.62 -37.44
N CYS A 22 -4.26 -7.39 -38.39
CA CYS A 22 -5.45 -6.57 -38.19
C CYS A 22 -6.39 -7.25 -37.16
N PRO A 23 -6.77 -6.60 -36.05
CA PRO A 23 -7.62 -7.20 -35.02
C PRO A 23 -9.07 -7.42 -35.46
N PHE A 24 -9.45 -6.97 -36.66
CA PHE A 24 -10.82 -7.02 -37.14
C PHE A 24 -11.08 -7.97 -38.30
N CYS A 25 -10.07 -8.28 -39.10
CA CYS A 25 -10.17 -9.20 -40.24
C CYS A 25 -9.04 -10.23 -40.29
N ALA A 26 -8.16 -10.22 -39.28
CA ALA A 26 -7.02 -11.12 -39.15
C ALA A 26 -5.98 -11.07 -40.29
N GLU A 27 -6.06 -10.08 -41.18
CA GLU A 27 -5.09 -9.91 -42.26
C GLU A 27 -3.86 -9.12 -41.85
N ASP A 28 -2.73 -9.45 -42.48
CA ASP A 28 -1.46 -8.78 -42.24
C ASP A 28 -1.43 -7.39 -42.88
N VAL A 29 -1.17 -6.38 -42.05
CA VAL A 29 -1.07 -4.98 -42.44
C VAL A 29 0.26 -4.39 -41.99
N GLN A 30 0.73 -3.38 -42.70
CA GLN A 30 1.94 -2.66 -42.27
C GLN A 30 1.75 -2.10 -40.86
N GLU A 31 2.80 -2.15 -40.05
CA GLU A 31 2.78 -1.64 -38.68
C GLU A 31 2.43 -0.15 -38.62
N ALA A 32 2.86 0.63 -39.63
CA ALA A 32 2.51 2.04 -39.81
C ALA A 32 1.07 2.30 -40.27
N ALA A 33 0.31 1.26 -40.67
CA ALA A 33 -1.06 1.44 -41.18
C ALA A 33 -2.02 1.95 -40.08
N ILE A 34 -2.69 3.07 -40.38
CA ILE A 34 -3.75 3.68 -39.55
C ILE A 34 -5.11 3.07 -39.87
N VAL A 35 -5.36 2.75 -41.14
CA VAL A 35 -6.59 2.12 -41.64
C VAL A 35 -6.23 0.81 -42.34
N CYS A 36 -6.99 -0.26 -42.07
CA CYS A 36 -6.78 -1.54 -42.74
C CYS A 36 -7.23 -1.47 -44.21
N LYS A 37 -6.34 -1.83 -45.15
CA LYS A 37 -6.67 -1.89 -46.58
C LYS A 37 -7.71 -2.96 -46.95
N HIS A 38 -7.85 -4.01 -46.12
CA HIS A 38 -8.75 -5.13 -46.38
C HIS A 38 -10.18 -4.86 -45.88
N CYS A 39 -10.32 -4.29 -44.67
CA CYS A 39 -11.62 -4.10 -44.05
C CYS A 39 -12.03 -2.63 -43.81
N GLY A 40 -11.16 -1.66 -44.14
CA GLY A 40 -11.42 -0.23 -44.03
C GLY A 40 -11.54 0.32 -42.60
N ARG A 41 -11.24 -0.45 -41.55
CA ARG A 41 -11.39 -0.02 -40.15
C ARG A 41 -10.15 0.72 -39.63
N ASP A 42 -10.39 1.72 -38.78
CA ASP A 42 -9.36 2.48 -38.05
C ASP A 42 -8.74 1.62 -36.93
N LEU A 43 -7.45 1.31 -37.10
CA LEU A 43 -6.65 0.50 -36.18
C LEU A 43 -6.19 1.29 -34.95
N ASN A 44 -6.08 2.62 -35.06
CA ASN A 44 -5.62 3.51 -34.00
C ASN A 44 -6.70 3.72 -32.91
N ARG A 45 -7.98 3.64 -33.27
CA ARG A 45 -9.08 3.71 -32.30
C ARG A 45 -9.03 2.54 -31.29
N ALA A 46 -8.74 1.33 -31.77
CA ALA A 46 -8.64 0.15 -30.91
C ALA A 46 -7.45 0.22 -29.93
N VAL A 47 -6.29 0.70 -30.39
CA VAL A 47 -5.10 0.87 -29.54
C VAL A 47 -5.32 1.94 -28.47
N ARG A 48 -5.91 3.09 -28.84
CA ARG A 48 -6.25 4.16 -27.88
C ARG A 48 -7.24 3.70 -26.82
N TRP A 49 -8.24 2.89 -27.19
CA TRP A 49 -9.21 2.34 -26.25
C TRP A 49 -8.54 1.43 -25.20
N LYS A 50 -7.72 0.47 -25.64
CA LYS A 50 -6.99 -0.43 -24.72
C LYS A 50 -6.13 0.35 -23.73
N ARG A 51 -5.41 1.37 -24.21
CA ARG A 51 -4.55 2.20 -23.36
C ARG A 51 -5.33 2.99 -22.31
N ARG A 52 -6.51 3.53 -22.66
CA ARG A 52 -7.41 4.21 -21.70
C ARG A 52 -7.93 3.26 -20.62
N VAL A 53 -8.37 2.06 -21.02
CA VAL A 53 -8.88 1.05 -20.06
C VAL A 53 -7.79 0.61 -19.09
N ILE A 54 -6.56 0.37 -19.57
CA ILE A 54 -5.43 -0.01 -18.70
C ILE A 54 -5.10 1.11 -17.70
N ILE A 55 -4.99 2.35 -18.16
CA ILE A 55 -4.69 3.50 -17.29
C ILE A 55 -5.79 3.69 -16.24
N ALA A 56 -7.07 3.59 -16.64
CA ALA A 56 -8.19 3.68 -15.72
C ALA A 56 -8.16 2.54 -14.69
N GLY A 57 -7.88 1.31 -15.11
CA GLY A 57 -7.74 0.16 -14.21
C GLY A 57 -6.62 0.34 -13.18
N ILE A 58 -5.44 0.78 -13.63
CA ILE A 58 -4.31 1.05 -12.73
C ILE A 58 -4.64 2.16 -11.74
N ALA A 59 -5.28 3.25 -12.19
CA ALA A 59 -5.69 4.34 -11.32
C ALA A 59 -6.68 3.89 -10.23
N VAL A 60 -7.66 3.06 -10.59
CA VAL A 60 -8.62 2.48 -9.65
C VAL A 60 -7.94 1.58 -8.62
N ILE A 61 -7.03 0.69 -9.05
CA ILE A 61 -6.27 -0.18 -8.14
C ILE A 61 -5.39 0.65 -7.19
N ALA A 62 -4.71 1.67 -7.71
CA ALA A 62 -3.89 2.56 -6.90
C ALA A 62 -4.73 3.31 -5.85
N LEU A 63 -5.91 3.81 -6.22
CA LEU A 63 -6.83 4.46 -5.28
C LEU A 63 -7.30 3.50 -4.18
N MET A 64 -7.65 2.25 -4.53
CA MET A 64 -8.01 1.24 -3.53
C MET A 64 -6.85 0.96 -2.58
N ALA A 65 -5.63 0.78 -3.09
CA ALA A 65 -4.45 0.58 -2.24
C ALA A 65 -4.20 1.78 -1.32
N ILE A 66 -4.19 3.01 -1.85
CA ILE A 66 -3.99 4.23 -1.05
C ILE A 66 -5.06 4.34 0.05
N SER A 67 -6.33 4.05 -0.26
CA SER A 67 -7.39 4.07 0.74
C SER A 67 -7.19 3.01 1.84
N ALA A 68 -6.71 1.80 1.52
CA ALA A 68 -6.42 0.76 2.51
C ALA A 68 -5.26 1.16 3.44
N TRP A 69 -4.24 1.84 2.90
CA TRP A 69 -3.12 2.38 3.69
C TRP A 69 -3.57 3.54 4.59
N LEU A 70 -4.45 4.41 4.11
CA LEU A 70 -4.98 5.54 4.88
C LEU A 70 -5.97 5.10 5.98
N THR A 71 -6.68 3.99 5.78
CA THR A 71 -7.75 3.53 6.70
C THR A 71 -7.28 2.55 7.78
N THR A 72 -6.02 2.11 7.75
CA THR A 72 -5.43 1.27 8.80
C THR A 72 -4.62 2.14 9.77
N PRO A 73 -5.24 2.75 10.80
CA PRO A 73 -4.48 3.47 11.81
C PRO A 73 -3.45 2.52 12.40
N TYR A 74 -2.19 2.95 12.38
CA TYR A 74 -1.01 2.24 12.90
C TYR A 74 -0.51 1.04 12.09
N GLY A 75 -1.08 0.75 10.91
CA GLY A 75 -0.59 -0.33 10.04
C GLY A 75 -0.72 -1.75 10.64
N VAL A 76 -1.49 -1.91 11.73
CA VAL A 76 -1.76 -3.20 12.38
C VAL A 76 -3.22 -3.59 12.19
N ASN A 77 -3.44 -4.84 11.76
CA ASN A 77 -4.78 -5.41 11.65
C ASN A 77 -5.36 -5.67 13.06
N LEU A 78 -6.64 -5.35 13.26
CA LEU A 78 -7.33 -5.53 14.55
C LEU A 78 -7.32 -7.00 15.00
N ALA A 79 -7.45 -7.96 14.09
CA ALA A 79 -7.40 -9.39 14.40
C ALA A 79 -6.02 -9.79 14.93
N SER A 80 -4.96 -9.38 14.23
CA SER A 80 -3.57 -9.65 14.63
C SER A 80 -3.22 -9.00 15.97
N ALA A 81 -3.68 -7.75 16.20
CA ALA A 81 -3.50 -7.08 17.49
C ALA A 81 -4.19 -7.86 18.61
N ARG A 82 -5.42 -8.35 18.40
CA ARG A 82 -6.16 -9.12 19.39
C ARG A 82 -5.44 -10.43 19.74
N GLU A 83 -5.03 -11.19 18.74
CA GLU A 83 -4.32 -12.45 18.95
C GLU A 83 -3.00 -12.26 19.70
N PHE A 84 -2.21 -11.25 19.30
CA PHE A 84 -0.96 -10.93 19.97
C PHE A 84 -1.16 -10.57 21.45
N ILE A 85 -2.11 -9.68 21.77
CA ILE A 85 -2.36 -9.26 23.14
C ILE A 85 -2.95 -10.39 23.98
N SER A 86 -3.88 -11.19 23.44
CA SER A 86 -4.38 -12.38 24.13
C SER A 86 -3.26 -13.38 24.44
N GLY A 87 -2.27 -13.52 23.55
CA GLY A 87 -1.07 -14.33 23.81
C GLY A 87 -0.20 -13.80 24.96
N LEU A 88 -0.13 -12.48 25.14
CA LEU A 88 0.60 -11.87 26.26
C LEU A 88 -0.16 -11.98 27.59
N GLU A 89 -1.49 -11.83 27.55
CA GLU A 89 -2.37 -12.06 28.70
C GLU A 89 -2.29 -13.52 29.17
N ALA A 90 -2.32 -14.48 28.24
CA ALA A 90 -2.17 -15.91 28.55
C ALA A 90 -0.83 -16.25 29.22
N ARG A 91 0.23 -15.47 28.92
CA ARG A 91 1.55 -15.59 29.55
C ARG A 91 1.70 -14.79 30.84
N GLY A 92 0.66 -14.07 31.28
CA GLY A 92 0.71 -13.20 32.45
C GLY A 92 1.65 -12.00 32.29
N LEU A 93 2.03 -11.64 31.06
CA LEU A 93 2.91 -10.50 30.78
C LEU A 93 2.17 -9.17 30.79
N ILE A 94 0.84 -9.21 30.61
CA ILE A 94 -0.05 -8.06 30.64
C ILE A 94 -1.22 -8.39 31.55
N SER A 95 -1.63 -7.43 32.37
CA SER A 95 -2.79 -7.57 33.26
C SER A 95 -3.57 -6.26 33.37
N ASN A 96 -4.82 -6.36 33.81
CA ASN A 96 -5.67 -5.22 34.16
C ASN A 96 -5.75 -4.14 33.07
N ARG A 97 -5.86 -4.55 31.79
CA ARG A 97 -6.07 -3.61 30.68
C ARG A 97 -7.44 -2.97 30.83
N LYS A 98 -7.47 -1.64 30.84
CA LYS A 98 -8.68 -0.84 30.76
C LYS A 98 -8.56 0.10 29.58
N CYS A 99 -9.64 0.25 28.83
CA CYS A 99 -9.73 1.22 27.73
C CYS A 99 -10.53 2.48 28.15
N SER A 100 -10.90 2.56 29.43
CA SER A 100 -11.51 3.76 30.03
C SER A 100 -11.26 3.73 31.56
N PRO A 101 -10.20 4.40 32.07
CA PRO A 101 -9.16 5.11 31.31
C PRO A 101 -8.24 4.15 30.56
N ASN A 102 -7.59 4.63 29.49
CA ASN A 102 -6.65 3.84 28.67
C ASN A 102 -5.34 3.55 29.41
N GLU A 103 -5.36 2.51 30.23
CA GLU A 103 -4.22 2.09 31.04
C GLU A 103 -4.04 0.58 31.00
N VAL A 104 -2.78 0.15 31.12
CA VAL A 104 -2.43 -1.26 31.14
C VAL A 104 -1.33 -1.50 32.17
N VAL A 105 -1.43 -2.60 32.92
CA VAL A 105 -0.40 -2.98 33.89
C VAL A 105 0.52 -4.01 33.26
N ILE A 106 1.79 -3.64 33.12
CA ILE A 106 2.84 -4.50 32.57
C ILE A 106 3.97 -4.56 33.61
N PRO A 107 4.44 -5.76 34.00
CA PRO A 107 5.62 -5.89 34.86
C PRO A 107 6.82 -5.19 34.22
N PHE A 108 7.57 -4.42 35.00
CA PHE A 108 8.74 -3.69 34.48
C PHE A 108 9.76 -4.63 33.80
N THR A 109 9.92 -5.85 34.32
CA THR A 109 10.77 -6.89 33.71
C THR A 109 10.30 -7.28 32.32
N ALA A 110 8.99 -7.43 32.10
CA ALA A 110 8.43 -7.71 30.79
C ALA A 110 8.63 -6.53 29.83
N TRP A 111 8.46 -5.29 30.30
CA TRP A 111 8.70 -4.11 29.48
C TRP A 111 10.17 -3.96 29.06
N VAL A 112 11.11 -4.18 29.98
CA VAL A 112 12.54 -4.08 29.70
C VAL A 112 13.03 -5.24 28.82
N SER A 113 12.35 -6.39 28.85
CA SER A 113 12.66 -7.52 27.96
C SER A 113 12.47 -7.21 26.46
N LEU A 114 11.68 -6.18 26.14
CA LEU A 114 11.55 -5.64 24.78
C LEU A 114 12.79 -4.79 24.49
N THR A 115 13.83 -5.41 23.95
CA THR A 115 15.13 -4.77 23.74
C THR A 115 15.11 -3.70 22.64
N THR A 116 14.20 -3.81 21.66
CA THR A 116 14.14 -2.85 20.55
C THR A 116 13.02 -1.82 20.72
N PRO A 117 13.27 -0.52 20.42
CA PRO A 117 12.25 0.52 20.47
C PRO A 117 11.08 0.23 19.53
N GLU A 118 11.31 -0.46 18.42
CA GLU A 118 10.30 -0.89 17.46
C GLU A 118 9.36 -1.92 18.07
N SER A 119 9.86 -2.86 18.88
CA SER A 119 9.02 -3.85 19.56
C SER A 119 8.14 -3.18 20.62
N LYS A 120 8.69 -2.24 21.40
CA LYS A 120 7.92 -1.43 22.37
C LYS A 120 6.82 -0.63 21.67
N LYS A 121 7.16 0.03 20.56
CA LYS A 121 6.21 0.80 19.75
C LYS A 121 5.11 -0.10 19.16
N GLY A 122 5.48 -1.25 18.61
CA GLY A 122 4.52 -2.23 18.06
C GLY A 122 3.53 -2.74 19.09
N LEU A 123 4.01 -3.05 20.31
CA LEU A 123 3.15 -3.42 21.43
C LEU A 123 2.16 -2.30 21.77
N MET A 124 2.64 -1.06 21.90
CA MET A 124 1.78 0.09 22.23
C MET A 124 0.76 0.39 21.13
N MET A 125 1.14 0.26 19.86
CA MET A 125 0.23 0.41 18.72
C MET A 125 -0.86 -0.66 18.70
N ALA A 126 -0.51 -1.93 18.96
CA ALA A 126 -1.48 -3.02 19.03
C ALA A 126 -2.48 -2.79 20.18
N LEU A 127 -1.97 -2.39 21.34
CA LEU A 127 -2.76 -2.04 22.52
C LEU A 127 -3.71 -0.86 22.26
N ALA A 128 -3.21 0.25 21.74
CA ALA A 128 -4.02 1.42 21.40
C ALA A 128 -5.08 1.09 20.35
N ARG A 129 -4.73 0.27 19.33
CA ARG A 129 -5.67 -0.14 18.28
C ARG A 129 -6.85 -0.93 18.84
N LEU A 130 -6.61 -1.83 19.80
CA LEU A 130 -7.67 -2.56 20.50
C LEU A 130 -8.56 -1.62 21.30
N CYS A 131 -7.98 -0.69 22.08
CA CYS A 131 -8.79 0.22 22.87
C CYS A 131 -9.64 1.16 22.03
N ILE A 132 -9.15 1.65 20.88
CA ILE A 132 -9.96 2.43 19.94
C ILE A 132 -11.16 1.62 19.44
N ALA A 133 -10.99 0.31 19.18
CA ALA A 133 -12.09 -0.55 18.75
C ALA A 133 -13.15 -0.77 19.85
N GLU A 134 -12.76 -0.64 21.12
CA GLU A 134 -13.64 -0.72 22.30
C GLU A 134 -14.25 0.65 22.69
N GLY A 135 -14.02 1.70 21.89
CA GLY A 135 -14.53 3.06 22.14
C GLY A 135 -13.62 3.94 23.00
N GLY A 136 -12.40 3.48 23.32
CA GLY A 136 -11.37 4.26 23.98
C GLY A 136 -10.62 5.21 23.04
N GLY A 137 -9.69 5.99 23.59
CA GLY A 137 -8.83 6.91 22.84
C GLY A 137 -7.55 6.26 22.27
N PRO A 138 -6.76 7.01 21.48
CA PRO A 138 -5.47 6.55 20.94
C PRO A 138 -4.31 6.60 21.95
N THR A 139 -4.51 7.28 23.08
CA THR A 139 -3.51 7.42 24.13
C THR A 139 -3.49 6.19 25.02
N MET A 140 -2.33 5.70 25.44
CA MET A 140 -2.19 4.56 26.36
C MET A 140 -1.08 4.82 27.36
N ALA A 141 -1.32 4.55 28.64
CA ALA A 141 -0.30 4.60 29.68
C ALA A 141 0.02 3.21 30.21
N ILE A 142 1.31 2.89 30.32
CA ILE A 142 1.77 1.67 30.98
C ILE A 142 2.09 2.00 32.43
N LYS A 143 1.50 1.21 33.33
CA LYS A 143 1.73 1.28 34.76
C LYS A 143 2.45 0.03 35.27
N ASP A 144 3.24 0.21 36.33
CA ASP A 144 3.68 -0.90 37.16
C ASP A 144 2.55 -1.38 38.08
N SER A 145 2.80 -2.46 38.83
CA SER A 145 1.84 -2.99 39.81
C SER A 145 1.55 -2.03 40.98
N SER A 146 2.43 -1.03 41.20
CA SER A 146 2.22 0.04 42.19
C SER A 146 1.45 1.25 41.63
N GLY A 147 1.07 1.22 40.35
CA GLY A 147 0.33 2.28 39.67
C GLY A 147 1.19 3.42 39.11
N ARG A 148 2.53 3.32 39.18
CA ARG A 148 3.43 4.34 38.62
C ARG A 148 3.51 4.17 37.11
N VAL A 149 3.35 5.28 36.39
CA VAL A 149 3.47 5.32 34.93
C VAL A 149 4.94 5.43 34.56
N TYR A 150 5.43 4.56 33.68
CA TYR A 150 6.81 4.60 33.18
C TYR A 150 6.90 4.62 31.64
N ALA A 151 5.76 4.59 30.95
CA ALA A 151 5.69 4.85 29.53
C ALA A 151 4.29 5.34 29.15
N SER A 152 4.21 6.33 28.26
CA SER A 152 2.97 6.78 27.63
C SER A 152 3.11 6.79 26.12
N PHE A 153 2.02 6.45 25.44
CA PHE A 153 1.91 6.55 23.99
C PHE A 153 0.76 7.48 23.66
N ASN A 154 1.00 8.46 22.80
CA ASN A 154 0.00 9.47 22.42
C ASN A 154 -0.64 9.21 21.04
N GLY A 155 -0.39 8.04 20.44
CA GLY A 155 -0.83 7.69 19.09
C GLY A 155 0.30 7.77 18.05
N SER A 156 1.36 8.53 18.27
CA SER A 156 2.47 8.63 17.30
C SER A 156 3.84 8.40 17.94
N THR A 157 4.03 8.95 19.14
CA THR A 157 5.30 8.95 19.87
C THR A 157 5.16 8.18 21.17
N LEU A 158 6.23 7.47 21.52
CA LEU A 158 6.40 6.80 22.81
C LEU A 158 7.23 7.71 23.71
N GLU A 159 6.66 8.12 24.84
CA GLU A 159 7.32 8.86 25.91
C GLU A 159 7.67 7.86 27.03
N GLN A 160 8.91 7.90 27.51
CA GLN A 160 9.43 7.01 28.56
C GLN A 160 9.94 7.85 29.73
#